data_AF-A0A941W5E7-F1
#
_entry.id   AF-A0A941W5E7-F1
#
_cell.length_a   1.000
_cell.length_b   1.000
_cell.length_c   1.000
_cell.angle_alpha   90.00
_cell.angle_beta   90.00
_cell.angle_gamma   90.00
#
_symmetry.space_group_name_H-M   'P 1'
#
loop_
_entity.id
_entity.type
_entity.pdbx_description
1 polymer ?
#
loop_
_entity_poly.entity_id
_entity_poly.type
_entity_poly.pdbx_seq_one_letter_code
_entity_poly.pdbx_strand_id
1 'polypeptide(L)' 'MEGGVLTQDNGANEKFYGEDEVTIKEIFNNEVTVPDEAKVLIELLEKYCKETE' A
#
# COMPACT_ATOMS: atom_id res chain seq x y z
N MET A 1 1.74 22.37 0.74
CA MET A 1 1.88 21.11 1.50
C MET A 1 3.10 20.42 0.95
N GLU A 2 4.20 20.41 1.70
CA GLU A 2 5.33 19.55 1.37
C GLU A 2 4.94 18.15 1.85
N GLY A 3 4.49 17.30 0.92
CA GLY A 3 4.20 15.90 1.21
C GLY A 3 5.52 15.21 1.61
N GLY A 4 5.60 14.75 2.85
CA GLY A 4 6.76 13.98 3.31
C GLY A 4 6.97 12.76 2.43
N VAL A 5 8.20 12.57 1.95
CA VAL A 5 8.57 11.37 1.20
C VAL A 5 8.60 10.21 2.19
N LEU A 6 7.56 9.38 2.16
CA LEU A 6 7.55 8.10 2.84
C LEU A 6 8.47 7.16 2.05
N THR A 7 9.76 7.10 2.41
CA THR A 7 10.63 6.03 1.95
C THR A 7 10.34 4.80 2.80
N GLN A 8 9.57 3.85 2.27
CA GLN A 8 9.41 2.54 2.90
C GLN A 8 10.72 1.76 2.76
N ASP A 9 11.19 1.20 3.87
CA ASP A 9 12.22 0.17 3.85
C ASP A 9 11.60 -1.10 3.23
N ASN A 10 12.07 -1.44 2.03
CA ASN A 10 11.56 -2.58 1.25
C ASN A 10 11.89 -3.94 1.88
N GLY A 11 12.66 -4.01 2.97
CA GLY A 11 12.92 -5.27 3.67
C GLY A 11 11.65 -5.97 4.18
N ALA A 12 10.53 -5.26 4.32
CA ALA A 12 9.24 -5.87 4.58
C ALA A 12 8.65 -6.60 3.36
N ASN A 13 8.93 -6.12 2.14
CA ASN A 13 8.34 -6.67 0.92
C ASN A 13 8.78 -8.11 0.68
N GLU A 14 10.07 -8.41 0.78
CA GLU A 14 10.60 -9.78 0.65
C GLU A 14 9.88 -10.73 1.63
N LYS A 15 9.65 -10.28 2.87
CA LYS A 15 9.01 -11.08 3.92
C LYS A 15 7.53 -11.33 3.66
N PHE A 16 6.79 -10.37 3.12
CA PHE A 16 5.34 -10.44 2.96
C PHE A 16 4.90 -10.91 1.58
N TYR A 17 5.65 -10.57 0.54
CA TYR A 17 5.31 -10.82 -0.86
C TYR A 17 6.29 -11.76 -1.56
N GLY A 18 7.45 -12.07 -0.96
CA GLY A 18 8.48 -12.90 -1.58
C GLY A 18 9.25 -12.19 -2.71
N GLU A 19 9.02 -10.89 -2.87
CA GLU A 19 9.64 -10.04 -3.88
C GLU A 19 10.07 -8.71 -3.24
N ASP A 20 11.23 -8.21 -3.66
CA ASP A 20 11.85 -7.03 -3.03
C ASP A 20 11.20 -5.71 -3.48
N GLU A 21 10.53 -5.72 -4.62
CA GLU A 21 9.97 -4.54 -5.29
C GLU A 21 8.44 -4.61 -5.41
N VAL A 22 7.73 -4.66 -4.28
CA VAL A 22 6.29 -4.39 -4.27
C VAL A 22 6.04 -2.92 -4.01
N THR A 23 5.32 -2.28 -4.93
CA THR A 23 4.97 -0.87 -4.87
C THR A 23 3.56 -0.67 -4.32
N ILE A 24 3.32 0.51 -3.72
CA ILE A 24 1.98 0.93 -3.29
C ILE A 24 0.99 0.90 -4.46
N LYS A 25 1.44 1.24 -5.68
CA LYS A 25 0.58 1.23 -6.86
C LYS A 25 0.05 -0.17 -7.19
N GLU A 26 0.90 -1.19 -7.14
CA GLU A 26 0.51 -2.58 -7.37
C GLU A 26 -0.49 -3.06 -6.30
N ILE A 27 -0.32 -2.63 -5.05
CA ILE A 27 -1.25 -2.92 -3.95
C ILE A 27 -2.65 -2.33 -4.23
N PHE A 28 -2.74 -1.04 -4.56
CA PHE A 28 -4.03 -0.38 -4.83
C PHE A 28 -4.68 -0.84 -6.14
N ASN A 29 -3.89 -1.30 -7.12
CA ASN A 29 -4.41 -1.89 -8.35
C ASN A 29 -4.84 -3.37 -8.19
N ASN A 30 -4.67 -3.97 -7.01
CA ASN A 30 -4.89 -5.40 -6.77
C ASN A 30 -4.02 -6.32 -7.66
N GLU A 31 -2.83 -5.85 -8.06
CA GLU A 31 -1.86 -6.61 -8.85
C GLU A 31 -1.06 -7.58 -7.97
N VAL A 32 -1.04 -7.36 -6.65
CA VAL A 32 -0.44 -8.25 -5.65
C VAL A 32 -1.47 -8.77 -4.65
N THR A 33 -1.25 -9.99 -4.17
CA THR A 33 -2.12 -10.57 -3.12
C THR A 33 -1.71 -10.00 -1.77
N VAL A 34 -2.58 -9.18 -1.17
CA VAL A 34 -2.39 -8.65 0.18
C VAL A 34 -3.16 -9.49 1.21
N PRO A 35 -2.67 -9.59 2.47
CA PRO A 35 -3.42 -10.20 3.57
C PRO A 35 -4.78 -9.54 3.77
N ASP A 36 -5.78 -10.31 4.21
CA ASP A 36 -7.15 -9.80 4.40
C ASP A 36 -7.21 -8.63 5.39
N GLU A 37 -6.37 -8.63 6.43
CA GLU A 37 -6.25 -7.53 7.38
C GLU A 37 -5.78 -6.22 6.72
N ALA A 38 -4.92 -6.31 5.69
CA ALA A 38 -4.45 -5.16 4.95
C ALA A 38 -5.50 -4.63 3.96
N LYS A 39 -6.37 -5.49 3.41
CA LYS A 39 -7.48 -5.07 2.53
C LYS A 39 -8.41 -4.08 3.23
N VAL A 40 -8.74 -4.34 4.49
CA VAL A 40 -9.58 -3.45 5.30
C VAL A 40 -8.95 -2.08 5.46
N LEU A 41 -7.63 -2.00 5.67
CA LEU A 41 -6.91 -0.74 5.76
C LEU A 41 -6.90 0.01 4.42
N ILE A 42 -6.66 -0.69 3.31
CA ILE A 42 -6.66 -0.11 1.96
C ILE A 42 -8.04 0.48 1.62
N GLU A 43 -9.12 -0.26 1.85
CA GLU A 43 -10.50 0.23 1.65
C GLU A 43 -10.81 1.48 2.47
N LEU A 44 -10.34 1.52 3.73
CA LEU A 44 -10.52 2.68 4.60
C LEU A 44 -9.76 3.90 4.05
N LEU A 45 -8.51 3.72 3.62
CA LEU A 45 -7.69 4.77 3.02
C LEU A 45 -8.31 5.30 1.72
N GLU A 46 -8.78 4.41 0.84
CA GLU A 46 -9.47 4.82 -0.38
C GLU A 46 -10.70 5.68 -0.09
N LYS A 47 -11.49 5.31 0.92
CA LYS A 47 -12.67 6.07 1.31
C LYS A 47 -12.30 7.49 1.77
N TYR A 48 -11.32 7.62 2.66
CA TYR A 48 -10.91 8.94 3.15
C TYR A 48 -10.25 9.81 2.08
N CYS A 49 -9.49 9.22 1.16
CA CYS A 49 -8.88 9.97 0.06
C CYS A 49 -9.91 10.47 -0.97
N LYS A 50 -11.00 9.72 -1.21
CA LYS A 50 -12.11 10.14 -2.09
C LYS A 50 -13.01 11.21 -1.45
N GLU A 51 -13.09 11.25 -0.11
CA GLU A 51 -13.88 12.26 0.62
C GLU A 51 -13.18 13.65 0.69
N THR A 52 -11.92 13.73 0.26
CA THR A 52 -11.13 14.99 0.22
C THR A 52 -11.12 15.69 -1.15
N GLU A 53 -11.84 15.17 -2.15
CA GLU A 53 -12.10 15.83 -3.45
C GLU A 53 -13.45 16.57 -3.45
#